data_AF-A0A7R9TZ16-F1
#
_entry.id   AF-A0A7R9TZ16-F1
#
_cell.length_a   1.000
_cell.length_b   1.000
_cell.length_c   1.000
_cell.angle_alpha   90.00
_cell.angle_beta   90.00
_cell.angle_gamma   90.00
#
_symmetry.space_group_name_H-M   'P 1'
#
loop_
_entity.id
_entity.type
_entity.pdbx_description
1 polymer ?
#
loop_
_entity_poly.entity_id
_entity_poly.type
_entity_poly.pdbx_seq_one_letter_code
_entity_poly.pdbx_strand_id
1 'polypeptide(L)'
;STGQCEFKGDCGSAWTQDASNAGKPATHFGSGDIPFSSADHAAISTTAPARPFMHVPFMIGAIGVFHSVPADDLPASTRALNLDRCVLSGIFQRLITTWDHADILALNPGFSPPAGQPIKVVARENGSSSTTLAAKYLSDAKTDTKCRDNARTNAAYEWKIGTGSGGPGTCSTTSGSTRKCPDWSYTAPAASGSVVYAQGSGGVSGYLAANPYAIAYIDSGHGHAVGASEVKVSAADGTFISSKEADIPAAAAAAITAAASVSASPLNPANA
;
A
#
# COMPACT_ATOMS: atom_id res chain seq x y z
N SER A 1 32.52 -23.00 10.98
CA SER A 1 31.28 -22.24 10.76
C SER A 1 31.12 -21.25 11.90
N THR A 2 31.14 -19.95 11.62
CA THR A 2 31.12 -18.85 12.60
C THR A 2 29.71 -18.38 12.95
N GLY A 3 28.70 -18.82 12.21
CA GLY A 3 27.31 -18.38 12.33
C GLY A 3 26.51 -18.90 13.52
N GLN A 4 27.13 -19.40 14.61
CA GLN A 4 26.42 -19.67 15.87
C GLN A 4 26.86 -18.74 17.01
N CYS A 5 28.10 -18.24 16.99
CA CYS A 5 28.61 -17.26 17.95
C CYS A 5 27.80 -15.95 17.90
N GLU A 6 27.39 -15.53 16.69
CA GLU A 6 26.57 -14.35 16.45
C GLU A 6 25.14 -14.48 17.00
N PHE A 7 24.60 -15.71 17.09
CA PHE A 7 23.24 -15.96 17.56
C PHE A 7 23.14 -16.23 19.06
N LYS A 8 24.22 -16.64 19.73
CA LYS A 8 24.19 -16.96 21.17
C LYS A 8 24.90 -15.95 22.06
N GLY A 9 25.72 -15.07 21.49
CA GLY A 9 26.28 -13.92 22.20
C GLY A 9 27.38 -14.23 23.22
N ASP A 10 28.02 -15.41 23.15
CA ASP A 10 29.10 -15.77 24.07
C ASP A 10 30.31 -16.36 23.31
N CYS A 11 31.47 -15.73 23.49
CA CYS A 11 32.76 -16.15 22.94
C CYS A 11 33.78 -16.23 24.08
N GLY A 12 33.54 -17.09 25.07
CA GLY A 12 34.54 -17.50 26.05
C GLY A 12 35.51 -18.56 25.50
N SER A 13 36.74 -18.61 26.03
CA SER A 13 37.83 -19.49 25.57
C SER A 13 37.68 -20.98 25.94
N ALA A 14 36.51 -21.42 26.40
CA ALA A 14 36.25 -22.81 26.76
C ALA A 14 34.86 -23.24 26.28
N TRP A 15 34.84 -24.08 25.24
CA TRP A 15 33.63 -24.74 24.77
C TRP A 15 33.20 -25.81 25.76
N THR A 16 32.17 -25.54 26.56
CA THR A 16 31.30 -26.60 27.09
C THR A 16 30.04 -26.62 26.26
N GLN A 17 29.76 -27.75 25.61
CA GLN A 17 28.53 -27.99 24.85
C GLN A 17 27.36 -28.11 25.82
N ASP A 18 26.89 -26.96 26.28
CA ASP A 18 25.69 -26.79 27.09
C ASP A 18 24.52 -26.56 26.11
N ALA A 19 23.54 -27.47 26.12
CA ALA A 19 22.31 -27.38 25.33
C ALA A 19 21.21 -26.59 26.05
N SER A 20 21.55 -25.68 26.97
CA SER A 20 20.60 -24.78 27.60
C SER A 20 20.36 -23.57 26.69
N ASN A 21 19.08 -23.24 26.52
CA ASN A 21 18.66 -21.99 25.89
C ASN A 21 18.83 -20.78 26.84
N ALA A 22 19.83 -20.79 27.73
CA ALA A 22 20.05 -19.75 28.73
C ALA A 22 20.68 -18.47 28.15
N GLY A 23 21.30 -18.55 26.97
CA GLY A 23 21.86 -17.39 26.26
C GLY A 23 20.77 -16.55 25.59
N LYS A 24 20.75 -15.24 25.89
CA LYS A 24 19.95 -14.28 25.11
C LYS A 24 20.75 -13.90 23.85
N PRO A 25 20.18 -14.03 22.64
CA PRO A 25 20.88 -13.65 21.41
C PRO A 25 21.39 -12.21 21.48
N ALA A 26 22.67 -12.00 21.15
CA ALA A 26 23.25 -10.65 21.02
C ALA A 26 22.63 -9.87 19.86
N THR A 27 22.24 -10.59 18.80
CA THR A 27 21.63 -10.03 17.59
C THR A 27 20.16 -10.44 17.48
N HIS A 28 19.27 -9.47 17.31
CA HIS A 28 17.84 -9.69 17.07
C HIS A 28 17.42 -8.89 15.84
N PHE A 29 16.68 -9.54 14.92
CA PHE A 29 16.17 -8.89 13.72
C PHE A 29 14.66 -8.72 13.81
N GLY A 30 14.20 -7.51 13.52
CA GLY A 30 12.79 -7.22 13.26
C GLY A 30 12.60 -6.93 11.78
N SER A 31 11.44 -7.26 11.24
CA SER A 31 11.05 -6.91 9.88
C SER A 31 9.69 -6.22 9.89
N GLY A 32 9.53 -5.22 9.02
CA GLY A 32 8.28 -4.52 8.83
C GLY A 32 8.31 -3.67 7.57
N ASP A 33 7.13 -3.44 6.99
CA ASP A 33 6.99 -2.68 5.74
C ASP A 33 7.06 -1.16 5.93
N ILE A 34 6.79 -0.66 7.15
CA ILE A 34 6.81 0.77 7.45
C ILE A 34 8.13 1.07 8.16
N PRO A 35 8.97 1.97 7.62
CA PRO A 35 10.19 2.35 8.29
C PRO A 35 9.87 3.01 9.65
N PHE A 36 10.76 2.87 10.62
CA PHE A 36 10.60 3.56 11.90
C PHE A 36 10.55 5.07 11.67
N SER A 37 9.66 5.75 12.39
CA SER A 37 9.72 7.20 12.44
C SER A 37 11.02 7.64 13.13
N SER A 38 11.51 8.84 12.84
CA SER A 38 12.68 9.40 13.54
C SER A 38 12.48 9.43 15.06
N ALA A 39 11.24 9.66 15.52
CA ALA A 39 10.88 9.64 16.93
C ALA A 39 10.99 8.24 17.54
N ASP A 40 10.46 7.21 16.87
CA ASP A 40 10.55 5.83 17.33
C ASP A 40 12.02 5.36 17.35
N HIS A 41 12.79 5.70 16.31
CA HIS A 41 14.21 5.38 16.25
C HIS A 41 14.98 6.02 17.41
N ALA A 42 14.75 7.31 17.68
CA ALA A 42 15.35 8.02 18.80
C ALA A 42 14.92 7.44 20.16
N ALA A 43 13.64 7.10 20.32
CA ALA A 43 13.12 6.49 21.53
C ALA A 43 13.75 5.12 21.81
N ILE A 44 13.89 4.26 20.79
CA ILE A 44 14.58 2.96 20.92
C ILE A 44 16.06 3.18 21.25
N SER A 45 16.72 4.10 20.55
CA SER A 45 18.14 4.41 20.79
C SER A 45 18.39 4.92 22.21
N THR A 46 17.45 5.69 22.77
CA THR A 46 17.51 6.23 24.14
C THR A 46 17.20 5.18 25.19
N THR A 47 16.24 4.29 24.93
CA THR A 47 15.80 3.26 25.89
C THR A 47 16.73 2.05 25.94
N ALA A 48 17.50 1.80 24.87
CA ALA A 48 18.44 0.70 24.77
C ALA A 48 19.80 1.15 24.20
N PRO A 49 20.54 2.07 24.85
CA PRO A 49 21.76 2.66 24.31
C PRO A 49 22.91 1.65 24.13
N ALA A 50 22.90 0.56 24.91
CA ALA A 50 23.86 -0.54 24.77
C ALA A 50 23.51 -1.52 23.64
N ARG A 51 22.43 -1.29 22.91
CA ARG A 51 21.92 -2.15 21.82
C ARG A 51 21.69 -1.30 20.56
N PRO A 52 22.76 -0.80 19.92
CA PRO A 52 22.63 -0.10 18.67
C PRO A 52 21.95 -1.00 17.63
N PHE A 53 21.11 -0.43 16.79
CA PHE A 53 20.44 -1.15 15.73
C PHE A 53 20.50 -0.36 14.43
N MET A 54 20.38 -1.07 13.32
CA MET A 54 20.38 -0.50 11.98
C MET A 54 19.03 -0.78 11.32
N HIS A 55 18.51 0.20 10.58
CA HIS A 55 17.37 0.01 9.71
C HIS A 55 17.88 -0.19 8.28
N VAL A 56 17.72 -1.40 7.73
CA VAL A 56 18.20 -1.74 6.38
C VAL A 56 17.00 -2.13 5.51
N PRO A 57 16.68 -1.39 4.44
CA PRO A 57 15.72 -1.85 3.45
C PRO A 57 16.30 -3.06 2.71
N PHE A 58 15.55 -4.17 2.68
CA PHE A 58 16.02 -5.41 2.04
C PHE A 58 15.14 -5.85 0.86
N MET A 59 13.90 -5.37 0.78
CA MET A 59 13.00 -5.60 -0.34
C MET A 59 12.19 -4.34 -0.64
N ILE A 60 11.88 -4.13 -1.92
CA ILE A 60 10.97 -3.09 -2.38
C ILE A 60 9.98 -3.75 -3.32
N GLY A 61 8.69 -3.55 -3.03
CA GLY A 61 7.58 -4.09 -3.79
C GLY A 61 6.59 -3.00 -4.18
N ALA A 62 5.66 -3.34 -5.06
CA ALA A 62 4.57 -2.46 -5.46
C ALA A 62 3.28 -2.82 -4.72
N ILE A 63 2.47 -1.80 -4.44
CA ILE A 63 1.05 -1.98 -4.11
C ILE A 63 0.27 -1.89 -5.41
N GLY A 64 -0.43 -2.97 -5.77
CA GLY A 64 -1.28 -3.03 -6.94
C GLY A 64 -2.75 -2.77 -6.60
N VAL A 65 -3.53 -2.34 -7.58
CA VAL A 65 -5.00 -2.30 -7.51
C VAL A 65 -5.53 -3.45 -8.35
N PHE A 66 -6.35 -4.30 -7.75
CA PHE A 66 -6.87 -5.51 -8.37
C PHE A 66 -8.39 -5.47 -8.43
N HIS A 67 -8.96 -6.11 -9.44
CA HIS A 67 -10.39 -6.21 -9.64
C HIS A 67 -10.83 -7.64 -9.97
N SER A 68 -12.13 -7.87 -9.87
CA SER A 68 -12.80 -9.13 -10.22
C SER A 68 -13.92 -8.92 -11.25
N VAL A 69 -13.79 -7.89 -12.09
CA VAL A 69 -14.59 -7.75 -13.32
C VAL A 69 -14.44 -9.03 -14.16
N PRO A 70 -15.55 -9.67 -14.60
CA PRO A 70 -15.50 -10.86 -15.43
C PRO A 70 -14.72 -10.66 -16.73
N ALA A 71 -14.00 -11.70 -17.16
CA ALA A 71 -13.12 -11.63 -18.33
C ALA A 71 -13.87 -11.31 -19.64
N ASP A 72 -15.15 -11.69 -19.72
CA ASP A 72 -16.01 -11.43 -20.89
C ASP A 72 -16.38 -9.96 -21.04
N ASP A 73 -16.38 -9.19 -19.94
CA ASP A 73 -16.68 -7.76 -19.97
C ASP A 73 -15.45 -6.92 -20.32
N LEU A 74 -14.24 -7.46 -20.08
CA LEU A 74 -12.97 -6.75 -20.29
C LEU A 74 -12.70 -6.51 -21.78
N PRO A 75 -12.00 -5.41 -22.14
CA PRO A 75 -11.62 -5.16 -23.52
C PRO A 75 -10.88 -6.35 -24.12
N ALA A 76 -11.37 -6.85 -25.27
CA ALA A 76 -10.85 -8.08 -25.86
C ALA A 76 -9.38 -7.99 -26.31
N SER A 77 -8.93 -6.79 -26.65
CA SER A 77 -7.56 -6.51 -27.10
C SER A 77 -6.54 -6.51 -25.97
N THR A 78 -6.91 -6.03 -24.77
CA THR A 78 -5.97 -5.84 -23.66
C THR A 78 -6.17 -6.84 -22.54
N ARG A 79 -7.40 -7.36 -22.35
CA ARG A 79 -7.82 -8.14 -21.18
C ARG A 79 -7.44 -7.48 -19.84
N ALA A 80 -7.40 -6.15 -19.81
CA ALA A 80 -7.00 -5.35 -18.67
C ALA A 80 -7.76 -4.03 -18.63
N LEU A 81 -7.94 -3.47 -17.44
CA LEU A 81 -8.49 -2.13 -17.23
C LEU A 81 -7.39 -1.12 -16.95
N ASN A 82 -7.44 0.00 -17.64
CA ASN A 82 -6.68 1.21 -17.38
C ASN A 82 -7.52 2.11 -16.47
N LEU A 83 -7.03 2.45 -15.29
CA LEU A 83 -7.66 3.48 -14.43
C LEU A 83 -6.58 4.45 -13.97
N ASP A 84 -6.84 5.75 -14.17
CA ASP A 84 -5.95 6.78 -13.66
C ASP A 84 -6.20 7.05 -12.17
N ARG A 85 -5.33 7.87 -11.57
CA ARG A 85 -5.44 8.25 -10.16
C ARG A 85 -6.78 8.91 -9.83
N CYS A 86 -7.32 9.72 -10.73
CA CYS A 86 -8.53 10.49 -10.50
C CYS A 86 -9.74 9.55 -10.42
N VAL A 87 -9.86 8.63 -11.38
CA VAL A 87 -10.90 7.61 -11.43
C VAL A 87 -10.80 6.68 -10.22
N LEU A 88 -9.59 6.19 -9.90
CA LEU A 88 -9.38 5.36 -8.70
C LEU A 88 -9.76 6.11 -7.42
N SER A 89 -9.36 7.37 -7.28
CA SER A 89 -9.72 8.19 -6.12
C SER A 89 -11.25 8.38 -6.02
N GLY A 90 -11.93 8.56 -7.15
CA GLY A 90 -13.39 8.64 -7.22
C GLY A 90 -14.08 7.34 -6.81
N ILE A 91 -13.56 6.19 -7.25
CA ILE A 91 -14.06 4.87 -6.86
C ILE A 91 -13.91 4.66 -5.35
N PHE A 92 -12.71 4.87 -4.80
CA PHE A 92 -12.45 4.62 -3.38
C PHE A 92 -13.18 5.60 -2.44
N GLN A 93 -13.52 6.79 -2.93
CA GLN A 93 -14.40 7.76 -2.24
C GLN A 93 -15.90 7.52 -2.48
N ARG A 94 -16.25 6.52 -3.32
CA ARG A 94 -17.58 6.19 -3.82
C ARG A 94 -18.33 7.33 -4.51
N LEU A 95 -17.59 8.21 -5.17
CA LEU A 95 -18.13 9.17 -6.14
C LEU A 95 -18.40 8.50 -7.48
N ILE A 96 -17.59 7.50 -7.83
CA ILE A 96 -17.80 6.60 -8.96
C ILE A 96 -18.26 5.26 -8.40
N THR A 97 -19.54 4.92 -8.63
CA THR A 97 -20.20 3.79 -7.95
C THR A 97 -20.56 2.63 -8.86
N THR A 98 -20.49 2.82 -10.18
CA THR A 98 -20.81 1.79 -11.17
C THR A 98 -19.69 1.65 -12.20
N TRP A 99 -19.49 0.43 -12.70
CA TRP A 99 -18.43 0.13 -13.67
C TRP A 99 -18.66 0.76 -15.05
N ASP A 100 -19.92 1.02 -15.42
CA ASP A 100 -20.31 1.71 -16.65
C ASP A 100 -20.19 3.24 -16.56
N HIS A 101 -19.57 3.77 -15.50
CA HIS A 101 -19.31 5.19 -15.38
C HIS A 101 -18.50 5.72 -16.57
N ALA A 102 -18.90 6.86 -17.13
CA ALA A 102 -18.35 7.42 -18.36
C ALA A 102 -16.81 7.53 -18.36
N ASP A 103 -16.22 7.79 -17.19
CA ASP A 103 -14.77 7.99 -17.03
C ASP A 103 -14.01 6.68 -17.14
N ILE A 104 -14.60 5.60 -16.60
CA ILE A 104 -14.05 4.25 -16.74
C ILE A 104 -14.13 3.85 -18.21
N LEU A 105 -15.29 4.06 -18.85
CA LEU A 105 -15.47 3.72 -20.27
C LEU A 105 -14.54 4.52 -21.19
N ALA A 106 -14.32 5.81 -20.91
CA ALA A 106 -13.43 6.66 -21.70
C ALA A 106 -11.97 6.18 -21.68
N LEU A 107 -11.50 5.65 -20.55
CA LEU A 107 -10.15 5.08 -20.42
C LEU A 107 -10.03 3.67 -21.02
N ASN A 108 -11.15 2.99 -21.25
CA ASN A 108 -11.20 1.59 -21.62
C ASN A 108 -12.11 1.33 -22.83
N PRO A 109 -11.71 1.77 -24.05
CA PRO A 109 -12.44 1.42 -25.26
C PRO A 109 -12.62 -0.11 -25.40
N GLY A 110 -13.86 -0.55 -25.56
CA GLY A 110 -14.21 -1.97 -25.64
C GLY A 110 -14.51 -2.65 -24.29
N PHE A 111 -14.45 -1.92 -23.17
CA PHE A 111 -15.00 -2.39 -21.89
C PHE A 111 -16.53 -2.29 -21.92
N SER A 112 -17.21 -3.38 -21.57
CA SER A 112 -18.68 -3.49 -21.69
C SER A 112 -19.31 -4.15 -20.46
N PRO A 113 -19.25 -3.53 -19.27
CA PRO A 113 -19.92 -4.05 -18.08
C PRO A 113 -21.45 -3.96 -18.23
N PRO A 114 -22.22 -4.75 -17.46
CA PRO A 114 -23.66 -4.57 -17.38
C PRO A 114 -24.04 -3.13 -16.96
N ALA A 115 -25.14 -2.61 -17.51
CA ALA A 115 -25.60 -1.26 -17.19
C ALA A 115 -25.91 -1.12 -15.69
N GLY A 116 -25.41 -0.06 -15.07
CA GLY A 116 -25.54 0.21 -13.64
C GLY A 116 -24.82 -0.78 -12.73
N GLN A 117 -23.92 -1.62 -13.26
CA GLN A 117 -23.21 -2.65 -12.50
C GLN A 117 -22.43 -2.02 -11.32
N PRO A 118 -22.81 -2.27 -10.06
CA PRO A 118 -22.17 -1.62 -8.92
C PRO A 118 -20.71 -2.06 -8.73
N ILE A 119 -19.89 -1.13 -8.27
CA ILE A 119 -18.51 -1.38 -7.85
C ILE A 119 -18.49 -1.75 -6.37
N LYS A 120 -17.94 -2.94 -6.04
CA LYS A 120 -17.75 -3.36 -4.65
C LYS A 120 -16.34 -2.97 -4.20
N VAL A 121 -16.22 -1.85 -3.50
CA VAL A 121 -14.94 -1.37 -2.97
C VAL A 121 -14.57 -2.15 -1.72
N VAL A 122 -13.37 -2.75 -1.72
CA VAL A 122 -12.84 -3.50 -0.58
C VAL A 122 -11.65 -2.74 0.01
N ALA A 123 -11.65 -2.58 1.34
CA ALA A 123 -10.55 -2.00 2.09
C ALA A 123 -10.13 -2.91 3.24
N ARG A 124 -8.95 -2.63 3.79
CA ARG A 124 -8.43 -3.35 4.96
C ARG A 124 -9.14 -2.94 6.25
N GLU A 125 -9.44 -3.93 7.08
CA GLU A 125 -10.12 -3.73 8.38
C GLU A 125 -9.20 -3.22 9.48
N ASN A 126 -7.91 -3.55 9.45
CA ASN A 126 -6.91 -3.14 10.44
C ASN A 126 -5.78 -2.33 9.80
N GLY A 127 -4.94 -1.72 10.65
CA GLY A 127 -3.76 -0.98 10.21
C GLY A 127 -2.88 -1.80 9.27
N SER A 128 -2.40 -1.14 8.21
CA SER A 128 -1.72 -1.81 7.10
C SER A 128 -0.84 -0.83 6.34
N SER A 129 0.40 -1.22 6.07
CA SER A 129 1.36 -0.50 5.22
C SER A 129 0.78 -0.24 3.83
N SER A 130 0.26 -1.28 3.18
CA SER A 130 -0.36 -1.19 1.86
C SER A 130 -1.54 -0.22 1.85
N THR A 131 -2.31 -0.16 2.93
CA THR A 131 -3.42 0.79 3.08
C THR A 131 -2.92 2.21 3.13
N THR A 132 -1.90 2.48 3.95
CA THR A 132 -1.32 3.82 4.06
C THR A 132 -0.72 4.30 2.75
N LEU A 133 0.02 3.44 2.05
CA LEU A 133 0.62 3.78 0.75
C LEU A 133 -0.45 3.97 -0.34
N ALA A 134 -1.44 3.09 -0.43
CA ALA A 134 -2.55 3.23 -1.38
C ALA A 134 -3.35 4.51 -1.11
N ALA A 135 -3.73 4.77 0.15
CA ALA A 135 -4.48 5.96 0.51
C ALA A 135 -3.67 7.25 0.26
N LYS A 136 -2.35 7.24 0.48
CA LYS A 136 -1.48 8.35 0.11
C LYS A 136 -1.54 8.62 -1.39
N TYR A 137 -1.33 7.60 -2.22
CA TYR A 137 -1.43 7.70 -3.69
C TYR A 137 -2.78 8.26 -4.15
N LEU A 138 -3.89 7.74 -3.60
CA LEU A 138 -5.24 8.19 -3.94
C LEU A 138 -5.52 9.63 -3.48
N SER A 139 -4.94 10.04 -2.34
CA SER A 139 -5.10 11.39 -1.79
C SER A 139 -4.37 12.45 -2.60
N ASP A 140 -3.34 12.09 -3.37
CA ASP A 140 -2.57 13.03 -4.19
C ASP A 140 -3.40 13.54 -5.38
N ALA A 141 -4.52 12.89 -5.70
CA ALA A 141 -5.51 13.39 -6.66
C ALA A 141 -6.00 14.81 -6.33
N LYS A 142 -6.06 15.19 -5.04
CA LYS A 142 -6.51 16.52 -4.60
C LYS A 142 -5.61 17.66 -5.11
N THR A 143 -4.33 17.35 -5.32
CA THR A 143 -3.29 18.31 -5.76
C THR A 143 -2.91 18.13 -7.22
N ASP A 144 -3.43 17.09 -7.88
CA ASP A 144 -3.14 16.78 -9.27
C ASP A 144 -3.97 17.68 -10.19
N THR A 145 -3.30 18.52 -10.99
CA THR A 145 -3.95 19.46 -11.90
C THR A 145 -4.76 18.72 -12.98
N LYS A 146 -4.33 17.53 -13.40
CA LYS A 146 -5.09 16.70 -14.36
C LYS A 146 -6.42 16.24 -13.78
N CYS A 147 -6.46 15.99 -12.46
CA CYS A 147 -7.72 15.70 -11.78
C CYS A 147 -8.59 16.96 -11.66
N ARG A 148 -7.98 18.13 -11.41
CA ARG A 148 -8.67 19.41 -11.20
C ARG A 148 -9.27 20.08 -12.45
N ASP A 149 -8.67 19.87 -13.62
CA ASP A 149 -9.03 20.58 -14.87
C ASP A 149 -9.98 19.79 -15.77
N ASN A 150 -10.17 18.49 -15.51
CA ASN A 150 -11.38 17.81 -15.92
C ASN A 150 -12.54 18.52 -15.20
N ALA A 151 -13.63 18.90 -15.87
CA ALA A 151 -14.78 19.64 -15.32
C ALA A 151 -15.56 18.93 -14.16
N ARG A 152 -14.92 17.99 -13.46
CA ARG A 152 -15.43 17.02 -12.51
C ARG A 152 -15.11 17.35 -11.04
N THR A 153 -14.57 18.53 -10.73
CA THR A 153 -13.88 18.77 -9.44
C THR A 153 -14.18 20.08 -8.72
N ASN A 154 -15.33 20.71 -8.94
CA ASN A 154 -15.75 21.76 -8.01
C ASN A 154 -16.51 21.13 -6.83
N ALA A 155 -15.77 20.87 -5.74
CA ALA A 155 -16.18 20.47 -4.39
C ALA A 155 -16.31 18.97 -4.03
N ALA A 156 -16.37 18.02 -4.99
CA ALA A 156 -16.62 16.60 -4.67
C ALA A 156 -15.38 15.78 -4.28
N TYR A 157 -14.15 16.21 -4.63
CA TYR A 157 -12.91 15.44 -4.41
C TYR A 157 -12.05 15.98 -3.25
N GLU A 158 -12.68 16.45 -2.18
CA GLU A 158 -11.94 16.69 -0.94
C GLU A 158 -11.63 15.33 -0.29
N TRP A 159 -10.39 14.85 -0.44
CA TRP A 159 -9.95 13.61 0.21
C TRP A 159 -9.96 13.77 1.75
N LYS A 160 -11.10 13.46 2.38
CA LYS A 160 -11.27 13.49 3.84
C LYS A 160 -11.15 12.11 4.51
N ILE A 161 -11.02 11.06 3.70
CA ILE A 161 -10.75 9.69 4.14
C ILE A 161 -9.41 9.62 4.91
N GLY A 162 -8.46 10.52 4.62
CA GLY A 162 -7.13 10.50 5.22
C GLY A 162 -6.29 9.32 4.73
N THR A 163 -5.08 9.14 5.26
CA THR A 163 -4.16 8.07 4.83
C THR A 163 -3.99 6.96 5.86
N GLY A 164 -4.30 7.24 7.14
CA GLY A 164 -3.89 6.40 8.24
C GLY A 164 -2.37 6.36 8.44
N SER A 165 -1.95 5.99 9.65
CA SER A 165 -0.53 5.85 10.01
C SER A 165 0.03 4.44 9.77
N GLY A 166 -0.84 3.45 9.48
CA GLY A 166 -0.44 2.06 9.30
C GLY A 166 0.02 1.40 10.62
N GLY A 167 0.70 0.26 10.48
CA GLY A 167 1.20 -0.53 11.61
C GLY A 167 0.15 -1.48 12.20
N PRO A 168 0.52 -2.30 13.20
CA PRO A 168 -0.38 -3.27 13.81
C PRO A 168 -1.49 -2.59 14.62
N GLY A 169 -2.64 -3.25 14.71
CA GLY A 169 -3.77 -2.83 15.53
C GLY A 169 -5.02 -2.50 14.73
N THR A 170 -6.15 -2.40 15.45
CA THR A 170 -7.45 -2.06 14.88
C THR A 170 -7.52 -0.60 14.45
N CYS A 171 -8.35 -0.31 13.46
CA CYS A 171 -8.62 1.07 13.08
C CYS A 171 -9.38 1.77 14.22
N SER A 172 -8.74 2.73 14.90
CA SER A 172 -9.46 3.62 15.81
C SER A 172 -10.49 4.45 15.04
N THR A 173 -11.74 4.41 15.47
CA THR A 173 -12.83 5.24 14.96
C THR A 173 -13.01 6.53 15.76
N THR A 174 -12.24 6.72 16.83
CA THR A 174 -12.34 7.88 17.71
C THR A 174 -11.76 9.12 17.03
N SER A 175 -12.58 10.15 16.84
CA SER A 175 -12.17 11.45 16.32
C SER A 175 -11.06 12.07 17.18
N GLY A 176 -10.01 12.63 16.55
CA GLY A 176 -8.85 13.23 17.24
C GLY A 176 -7.72 12.27 17.63
N SER A 177 -7.89 10.96 17.45
CA SER A 177 -6.80 9.98 17.63
C SER A 177 -5.99 9.78 16.34
N THR A 178 -4.69 9.46 16.45
CA THR A 178 -3.88 9.05 15.29
C THR A 178 -4.45 7.76 14.72
N ARG A 179 -5.24 7.86 13.65
CA ARG A 179 -5.87 6.67 13.06
C ARG A 179 -4.84 5.77 12.42
N LYS A 180 -4.93 4.47 12.70
CA LYS A 180 -4.11 3.43 12.04
C LYS A 180 -4.51 3.21 10.59
N CYS A 181 -5.74 3.56 10.25
CA CYS A 181 -6.31 3.38 8.92
C CYS A 181 -6.96 4.68 8.44
N PRO A 182 -7.13 4.84 7.13
CA PRO A 182 -8.05 5.81 6.58
C PRO A 182 -9.47 5.61 7.13
N ASP A 183 -10.20 6.71 7.26
CA ASP A 183 -11.62 6.70 7.56
C ASP A 183 -12.41 6.25 6.34
N TRP A 184 -12.37 4.95 6.05
CA TRP A 184 -13.17 4.36 4.99
C TRP A 184 -14.68 4.45 5.26
N SER A 185 -15.12 4.88 6.44
CA SER A 185 -16.54 5.18 6.67
C SER A 185 -16.97 6.55 6.16
N TYR A 186 -16.01 7.45 5.87
CA TYR A 186 -16.32 8.76 5.31
C TYR A 186 -16.98 8.63 3.94
N THR A 187 -18.15 9.24 3.80
CA THR A 187 -18.89 9.32 2.54
C THR A 187 -18.92 10.78 2.10
N ALA A 188 -18.31 11.09 0.96
CA ALA A 188 -18.36 12.43 0.38
C ALA A 188 -19.81 12.84 0.04
N PRO A 189 -20.13 14.14 -0.01
CA PRO A 189 -21.43 14.59 -0.52
C PRO A 189 -21.67 13.99 -1.92
N ALA A 190 -22.85 13.39 -2.15
CA ALA A 190 -23.22 12.62 -3.34
C ALA A 190 -22.59 11.24 -3.52
N ALA A 191 -21.68 10.80 -2.63
CA ALA A 191 -21.21 9.42 -2.65
C ALA A 191 -22.30 8.44 -2.14
N SER A 192 -22.34 7.24 -2.71
CA SER A 192 -23.26 6.17 -2.32
C SER A 192 -22.59 4.81 -2.32
N GLY A 193 -23.17 3.84 -1.61
CA GLY A 193 -22.56 2.52 -1.40
C GLY A 193 -21.74 2.42 -0.12
N SER A 194 -21.19 1.24 0.15
CA SER A 194 -20.46 0.92 1.38
C SER A 194 -19.13 0.25 1.04
N VAL A 195 -18.14 0.40 1.92
CA VAL A 195 -16.91 -0.37 1.84
C VAL A 195 -17.07 -1.70 2.53
N VAL A 196 -16.58 -2.73 1.86
CA VAL A 196 -16.39 -4.04 2.45
C VAL A 196 -15.02 -4.09 3.10
N TYR A 197 -14.99 -4.55 4.35
CA TYR A 197 -13.74 -4.75 5.07
C TYR A 197 -13.30 -6.20 4.94
N ALA A 198 -12.03 -6.40 4.58
CA ALA A 198 -11.39 -7.71 4.57
C ALA A 198 -9.99 -7.60 5.19
N GLN A 199 -9.63 -8.56 6.03
CA GLN A 199 -8.39 -8.49 6.78
C GLN A 199 -7.24 -9.26 6.11
N GLY A 200 -6.07 -8.60 6.06
CA GLY A 200 -4.87 -9.13 5.41
C GLY A 200 -4.99 -9.20 3.88
N SER A 201 -3.85 -9.34 3.20
CA SER A 201 -3.84 -9.48 1.73
C SER A 201 -4.60 -10.73 1.27
N GLY A 202 -4.46 -11.85 1.99
CA GLY A 202 -5.19 -13.09 1.72
C GLY A 202 -6.71 -12.98 1.86
N GLY A 203 -7.21 -12.25 2.86
CA GLY A 203 -8.64 -12.00 3.01
C GLY A 203 -9.20 -11.11 1.91
N VAL A 204 -8.46 -10.06 1.52
CA VAL A 204 -8.85 -9.17 0.42
C VAL A 204 -8.85 -9.93 -0.92
N SER A 205 -7.81 -10.71 -1.21
CA SER A 205 -7.73 -11.51 -2.43
C SER A 205 -8.82 -12.59 -2.49
N GLY A 206 -9.12 -13.23 -1.35
CA GLY A 206 -10.23 -14.17 -1.24
C GLY A 206 -11.58 -13.52 -1.51
N TYR A 207 -11.79 -12.28 -1.03
CA TYR A 207 -13.00 -11.53 -1.33
C TYR A 207 -13.11 -11.20 -2.82
N LEU A 208 -12.02 -10.73 -3.45
CA LEU A 208 -11.98 -10.46 -4.89
C LEU A 208 -12.37 -11.71 -5.69
N ALA A 209 -11.79 -12.86 -5.36
CA ALA A 209 -12.08 -14.12 -6.05
C ALA A 209 -13.55 -14.56 -5.93
N ALA A 210 -14.18 -14.34 -4.78
CA ALA A 210 -15.55 -14.76 -4.51
C ALA A 210 -16.63 -13.78 -4.99
N ASN A 211 -16.26 -12.52 -5.26
CA ASN A 211 -17.24 -11.47 -5.51
C ASN A 211 -16.91 -10.77 -6.83
N PRO A 212 -17.64 -11.03 -7.92
CA PRO A 212 -17.41 -10.32 -9.18
C PRO A 212 -17.68 -8.82 -9.00
N TYR A 213 -17.01 -8.03 -9.83
CA TYR A 213 -17.09 -6.56 -9.86
C TYR A 213 -16.60 -5.87 -8.57
N ALA A 214 -15.73 -6.52 -7.82
CA ALA A 214 -15.02 -5.93 -6.70
C ALA A 214 -13.70 -5.29 -7.15
N ILE A 215 -13.22 -4.33 -6.37
CA ILE A 215 -11.94 -3.66 -6.55
C ILE A 215 -11.28 -3.42 -5.19
N ALA A 216 -9.97 -3.66 -5.11
CA ALA A 216 -9.20 -3.52 -3.88
C ALA A 216 -7.74 -3.17 -4.17
N TYR A 217 -7.06 -2.59 -3.18
CA TYR A 217 -5.60 -2.51 -3.19
C TYR A 217 -5.00 -3.65 -2.36
N ILE A 218 -3.91 -4.25 -2.82
CA ILE A 218 -3.11 -5.24 -2.08
C ILE A 218 -1.64 -5.16 -2.51
N ASP A 219 -0.76 -5.75 -1.72
CA ASP A 219 0.59 -6.07 -2.19
C ASP A 219 0.53 -6.83 -3.54
N SER A 220 1.32 -6.37 -4.51
CA SER A 220 1.32 -6.92 -5.87
C SER A 220 1.67 -8.41 -5.90
N GLY A 221 2.63 -8.83 -5.07
CA GLY A 221 3.03 -10.23 -4.95
C GLY A 221 1.87 -11.13 -4.54
N HIS A 222 1.07 -10.70 -3.55
CA HIS A 222 -0.13 -11.43 -3.15
C HIS A 222 -1.18 -11.51 -4.26
N GLY A 223 -1.45 -10.40 -4.95
CA GLY A 223 -2.43 -10.38 -6.04
C GLY A 223 -2.02 -11.27 -7.22
N HIS A 224 -0.74 -11.24 -7.59
CA HIS A 224 -0.21 -12.08 -8.66
C HIS A 224 -0.17 -13.56 -8.27
N ALA A 225 0.15 -13.89 -7.02
CA ALA A 225 0.21 -15.26 -6.54
C ALA A 225 -1.14 -15.99 -6.65
N VAL A 226 -2.25 -15.26 -6.58
CA VAL A 226 -3.61 -15.81 -6.75
C VAL A 226 -4.18 -15.61 -8.15
N GLY A 227 -3.41 -15.03 -9.08
CA GLY A 227 -3.88 -14.74 -10.44
C GLY A 227 -4.97 -13.66 -10.52
N ALA A 228 -5.04 -12.74 -9.55
CA ALA A 228 -6.01 -11.66 -9.58
C ALA A 228 -5.75 -10.71 -10.77
N SER A 229 -6.81 -10.16 -11.35
CA SER A 229 -6.71 -9.20 -12.45
C SER A 229 -6.28 -7.84 -11.91
N GLU A 230 -5.15 -7.33 -12.41
CA GLU A 230 -4.59 -6.06 -11.97
C GLU A 230 -5.02 -4.92 -12.91
N VAL A 231 -5.38 -3.79 -12.32
CA VAL A 231 -5.58 -2.53 -13.02
C VAL A 231 -4.21 -2.00 -13.46
N LYS A 232 -4.12 -1.55 -14.72
CA LYS A 232 -3.01 -0.72 -15.17
C LYS A 232 -3.25 0.71 -14.71
N VAL A 233 -2.27 1.28 -14.02
CA VAL A 233 -2.35 2.61 -13.43
C VAL A 233 -1.53 3.59 -14.26
N SER A 234 -2.00 4.83 -14.40
CA SER A 234 -1.26 5.86 -15.13
C SER A 234 0.05 6.23 -14.39
N ALA A 235 1.17 6.10 -15.10
CA ALA A 235 2.49 6.55 -14.69
C ALA A 235 2.64 8.07 -14.88
N ALA A 236 3.75 8.63 -14.38
CA ALA A 236 4.00 10.07 -14.45
C ALA A 236 4.06 10.62 -15.88
N ASP A 237 4.51 9.80 -16.83
CA ASP A 237 4.56 10.11 -18.27
C ASP A 237 3.21 9.93 -19.00
N GLY A 238 2.17 9.50 -18.29
CA GLY A 238 0.83 9.27 -18.82
C GLY A 238 0.60 7.86 -19.40
N THR A 239 1.60 7.00 -19.46
CA THR A 239 1.43 5.60 -19.88
C THR A 239 0.69 4.79 -18.82
N PHE A 240 -0.02 3.74 -19.22
CA PHE A 240 -0.69 2.83 -18.28
C PHE A 240 0.13 1.56 -18.11
N ILE A 241 0.54 1.29 -16.86
CA ILE A 241 1.40 0.17 -16.51
C ILE A 241 0.84 -0.61 -15.32
N SER A 242 1.02 -1.93 -15.34
CA SER A 242 0.81 -2.82 -14.19
C SER A 242 2.09 -2.94 -13.35
N SER A 243 1.99 -3.48 -12.13
CA SER A 243 3.19 -3.76 -11.32
C SER A 243 4.14 -4.80 -11.93
N LYS A 244 3.67 -5.64 -12.87
CA LYS A 244 4.53 -6.56 -13.64
C LYS A 244 5.35 -5.86 -14.72
N GLU A 245 4.85 -4.73 -15.21
CA GLU A 245 5.47 -3.95 -16.29
C GLU A 245 6.32 -2.79 -15.75
N ALA A 246 6.04 -2.36 -14.52
CA ALA A 246 6.70 -1.23 -13.89
C ALA A 246 8.17 -1.51 -13.57
N ASP A 247 9.02 -0.50 -13.79
CA ASP A 247 10.41 -0.49 -13.30
C ASP A 247 10.44 -0.10 -11.82
N ILE A 248 10.12 -1.08 -10.95
CA ILE A 248 10.12 -0.91 -9.50
C ILE A 248 11.52 -0.47 -8.99
N PRO A 249 12.65 -1.04 -9.46
CA PRO A 249 13.98 -0.57 -9.09
C PRO A 249 14.22 0.91 -9.43
N ALA A 250 13.82 1.40 -10.61
CA ALA A 250 13.98 2.80 -10.95
C ALA A 250 13.11 3.71 -10.08
N ALA A 251 11.85 3.32 -9.82
CA ALA A 251 10.96 4.05 -8.91
C ALA A 251 11.56 4.12 -7.48
N ALA A 252 12.13 3.01 -7.02
CA ALA A 252 12.84 2.95 -5.74
C ALA A 252 14.06 3.86 -5.70
N ALA A 253 14.91 3.83 -6.73
CA ALA A 253 16.10 4.66 -6.82
C ALA A 253 15.75 6.16 -6.81
N ALA A 254 14.70 6.55 -7.53
CA ALA A 254 14.18 7.92 -7.52
C ALA A 254 13.68 8.33 -6.12
N ALA A 255 12.94 7.46 -5.44
CA ALA A 255 12.46 7.72 -4.07
C ALA A 255 13.60 7.84 -3.05
N ILE A 256 14.62 6.98 -3.16
CA ILE A 256 15.81 7.04 -2.30
C ILE A 256 16.59 8.34 -2.53
N THR A 257 16.76 8.73 -3.80
CA THR A 257 17.46 9.97 -4.16
C THR A 257 16.71 11.19 -3.60
N ALA A 258 15.39 11.20 -3.74
CA ALA A 258 14.56 12.25 -3.15
C ALA A 258 14.66 12.26 -1.61
N ALA A 259 14.64 11.10 -0.94
CA ALA A 259 14.73 11.02 0.52
C ALA A 259 16.12 11.41 1.07
N ALA A 260 17.21 11.08 0.35
CA ALA A 260 18.57 11.44 0.73
C ALA A 260 18.80 12.96 0.77
N SER A 261 17.98 13.74 0.05
CA SER A 261 17.99 15.20 0.13
C SER A 261 17.32 15.79 1.38
N VAL A 262 16.67 14.97 2.22
CA VAL A 262 15.81 15.44 3.34
C VAL A 262 16.26 14.98 4.73
N SER A 263 17.13 13.98 4.89
CA SER A 263 17.69 13.64 6.21
C SER A 263 19.06 12.95 6.20
N ALA A 264 19.82 13.21 7.27
CA ALA A 264 21.10 12.63 7.59
C ALA A 264 20.99 11.10 7.74
N SER A 265 21.33 10.37 6.68
CA SER A 265 21.47 8.92 6.74
C SER A 265 22.59 8.53 7.74
N PRO A 266 22.39 7.53 8.61
CA PRO A 266 23.48 6.96 9.42
C PRO A 266 24.53 6.23 8.57
N LEU A 267 24.29 6.05 7.27
CA LEU A 267 25.25 5.55 6.29
C LEU A 267 25.99 6.67 5.54
N ASN A 268 25.74 7.94 5.87
CA ASN A 268 26.53 9.03 5.34
C ASN A 268 27.93 8.98 5.98
N PRO A 269 29.02 8.79 5.21
CA PRO A 269 30.37 8.78 5.76
C PRO A 269 30.77 10.14 6.37
N ALA A 270 30.03 11.23 6.09
CA ALA A 270 30.22 12.52 6.76
C ALA A 270 29.64 12.58 8.18
N ASN A 271 28.93 11.53 8.63
CA ASN A 271 28.40 11.38 9.99
C ASN A 271 29.25 10.43 10.86
N ALA A 272 30.42 9.99 10.37
CA ALA A 272 31.38 9.13 11.08
C ALA A 272 32.62 9.90 11.53
#